data_AF-A0A842N8G1-F1
#
_entry.id   AF-A0A842N8G1-F1
#
_cell.length_a   1.000
_cell.length_b   1.000
_cell.length_c   1.000
_cell.angle_alpha   90.00
_cell.angle_beta   90.00
_cell.angle_gamma   90.00
#
_symmetry.space_group_name_H-M   'P 1'
#
loop_
_entity.id
_entity.type
_entity.pdbx_description
1 polymer ?
#
loop_
_entity_poly.entity_id
_entity_poly.type
_entity_poly.pdbx_seq_one_letter_code
_entity_poly.pdbx_strand_id
1 'polypeptide(L)'
;ISTIPFLEKYLSRLSTFVVVFFLTYIPIAMALGYFEYKKGESKRRPMLDPYVQDSLAAQILRTKGLLDYVNGNTDEAIKQLEESLTHLRKWRNTQGPI
;
A
#
# COMPACT_ATOMS: atom_id res chain seq x y z
N ILE A 1 -54.44 -7.78 -9.11
CA ILE A 1 -53.09 -8.39 -9.05
C ILE A 1 -53.13 -9.91 -9.31
N SER A 2 -54.31 -10.55 -9.24
CA SER A 2 -54.54 -11.99 -9.44
C SER A 2 -54.95 -12.39 -10.88
N THR A 3 -54.24 -11.94 -11.94
CA THR A 3 -54.70 -12.29 -13.31
C THR A 3 -53.66 -12.32 -14.43
N ILE A 4 -52.35 -12.40 -14.16
CA ILE A 4 -51.35 -12.65 -15.22
C ILE A 4 -50.24 -13.59 -14.70
N PRO A 5 -50.34 -14.91 -14.93
CA PRO A 5 -49.40 -15.91 -14.39
C PRO A 5 -47.96 -15.77 -14.93
N PHE A 6 -47.78 -15.11 -16.07
CA PHE A 6 -46.46 -14.79 -16.60
C PHE A 6 -45.71 -13.79 -15.71
N LEU A 7 -46.40 -12.77 -15.17
CA LEU A 7 -45.77 -11.70 -14.42
C LEU A 7 -45.21 -12.18 -13.07
N GLU A 8 -45.93 -13.10 -12.42
CA GLU A 8 -45.54 -13.72 -11.16
C GLU A 8 -44.26 -14.56 -11.31
N LYS A 9 -44.14 -15.31 -12.42
CA LYS A 9 -42.94 -16.11 -12.72
C LYS A 9 -41.70 -15.25 -12.94
N TYR A 10 -41.85 -14.08 -13.57
CA TYR A 10 -40.74 -13.13 -13.76
C TYR A 10 -40.38 -12.41 -12.47
N LEU A 11 -41.37 -11.96 -11.69
CA LEU A 11 -41.14 -11.31 -10.40
C LEU A 11 -40.47 -12.25 -9.38
N SER A 12 -40.84 -13.53 -9.37
CA SER A 12 -40.19 -14.55 -8.55
C SER A 12 -38.72 -14.72 -8.94
N ARG A 13 -38.40 -14.85 -10.23
CA ARG A 13 -37.01 -14.95 -10.71
C ARG A 13 -36.20 -13.70 -10.43
N LEU A 14 -36.81 -12.52 -10.58
CA LEU A 14 -36.18 -11.24 -10.25
C LEU A 14 -35.87 -11.16 -8.75
N SER A 15 -36.81 -11.54 -7.89
CA SER A 15 -36.61 -11.59 -6.45
C SER A 15 -35.47 -12.54 -6.06
N THR A 16 -35.46 -13.76 -6.61
CA THR A 16 -34.37 -14.72 -6.39
C THR A 16 -33.02 -14.15 -6.84
N PHE A 17 -32.97 -13.51 -8.01
CA PHE A 17 -31.75 -12.86 -8.50
C PHE A 17 -31.27 -11.76 -7.55
N VAL A 18 -32.17 -10.88 -7.09
CA VAL A 18 -31.84 -9.78 -6.18
C VAL A 18 -31.29 -10.32 -4.85
N VAL A 19 -31.92 -11.36 -4.29
CA VAL A 19 -31.47 -11.98 -3.03
C VAL A 19 -30.08 -12.61 -3.19
N VAL A 20 -29.88 -13.41 -4.25
CA VAL A 20 -28.58 -14.05 -4.52
C VAL A 20 -27.51 -12.99 -4.81
N PHE A 21 -27.84 -11.95 -5.56
CA PHE A 21 -26.94 -10.83 -5.84
C PHE A 21 -26.47 -10.19 -4.54
N PHE A 22 -27.37 -9.79 -3.64
CA PHE A 22 -26.95 -9.16 -2.39
C PHE A 22 -26.18 -10.12 -1.46
N LEU A 23 -26.59 -11.39 -1.38
CA LEU A 23 -25.90 -12.39 -0.57
C LEU A 23 -24.48 -12.71 -1.07
N THR A 24 -24.21 -12.53 -2.35
CA THR A 24 -22.88 -12.82 -2.93
C THR A 24 -22.05 -11.55 -3.11
N TYR A 25 -22.65 -10.50 -3.65
CA TYR A 25 -21.98 -9.24 -3.92
C TYR A 25 -21.52 -8.53 -2.65
N ILE A 26 -22.37 -8.44 -1.61
CA ILE A 26 -22.01 -7.71 -0.38
C ILE A 26 -20.79 -8.36 0.29
N PRO A 27 -20.73 -9.68 0.53
CA PRO A 27 -19.54 -10.32 1.11
C PRO A 27 -18.27 -10.15 0.25
N ILE A 28 -18.39 -10.29 -1.08
CA ILE A 28 -17.25 -10.11 -1.99
C ILE A 28 -16.74 -8.67 -1.92
N ALA A 29 -17.64 -7.69 -1.95
CA ALA A 29 -17.28 -6.28 -1.85
C ALA A 29 -16.63 -5.95 -0.49
N MET A 30 -17.15 -6.48 0.62
CA MET A 30 -16.53 -6.32 1.94
C MET A 30 -15.14 -6.95 2.01
N ALA A 31 -14.96 -8.15 1.44
CA ALA A 31 -13.66 -8.82 1.40
C ALA A 31 -12.64 -7.99 0.60
N LEU A 32 -13.00 -7.54 -0.61
CA LEU A 32 -12.15 -6.68 -1.43
C LEU A 32 -11.81 -5.37 -0.73
N GLY A 33 -12.80 -4.70 -0.14
CA GLY A 33 -12.60 -3.47 0.64
C GLY A 33 -11.65 -3.68 1.82
N TYR A 34 -11.76 -4.80 2.53
CA TYR A 34 -10.84 -5.15 3.62
C TYR A 34 -9.41 -5.38 3.14
N PHE A 35 -9.23 -6.09 2.02
CA PHE A 35 -7.91 -6.31 1.43
C PHE A 35 -7.26 -5.00 0.99
N GLU A 36 -8.00 -4.11 0.32
CA GLU A 36 -7.50 -2.80 -0.07
C GLU A 36 -7.19 -1.91 1.13
N TYR A 37 -8.04 -1.94 2.16
CA TYR A 37 -7.79 -1.23 3.42
C TYR A 37 -6.48 -1.69 4.08
N LYS A 38 -6.29 -3.01 4.25
CA LYS A 38 -5.04 -3.56 4.81
C LYS A 38 -3.81 -3.24 3.98
N LYS A 39 -3.93 -3.27 2.65
CA LYS A 39 -2.87 -2.87 1.72
C LYS A 39 -2.56 -1.36 1.83
N GLY A 40 -3.57 -0.54 2.08
CA GLY A 40 -3.40 0.88 2.36
C GLY A 40 -2.70 1.12 3.70
N GLU A 41 -3.11 0.41 4.76
CA GLU A 41 -2.45 0.47 6.06
C GLU A 41 -0.98 0.05 6.00
N SER A 42 -0.66 -1.05 5.31
CA SER A 42 0.73 -1.52 5.21
C SER A 42 1.64 -0.55 4.45
N LYS A 43 1.09 0.24 3.53
CA LYS A 43 1.82 1.33 2.86
C LYS A 43 1.91 2.59 3.71
N ARG A 44 0.88 2.91 4.50
CA ARG A 44 0.83 4.15 5.31
C ARG A 44 1.59 4.05 6.62
N ARG A 45 1.57 2.89 7.30
CA ARG A 45 2.28 2.67 8.58
C ARG A 45 3.79 2.96 8.50
N PRO A 46 4.55 2.46 7.50
CA PRO A 46 5.95 2.85 7.34
C PRO A 46 6.15 4.31 6.93
N MET A 47 5.12 4.98 6.38
CA MET A 47 5.14 6.43 6.17
C MET A 47 4.76 7.23 7.43
N LEU A 48 4.40 6.61 8.55
CA LEU A 48 4.11 7.33 9.80
C LEU A 48 5.27 7.24 10.80
N ASP A 49 6.12 6.21 10.68
CA ASP A 49 7.32 6.07 11.51
C ASP A 49 8.46 6.94 10.97
N PRO A 50 8.92 7.97 11.71
CA PRO A 50 10.03 8.83 11.28
C PRO A 50 11.32 8.06 11.03
N TYR A 51 11.56 6.96 11.74
CA TYR A 51 12.74 6.12 11.52
C TYR A 51 12.67 5.43 10.16
N VAL A 52 11.51 4.89 9.79
CA VAL A 52 11.32 4.20 8.52
C VAL A 52 11.41 5.19 7.35
N GLN A 53 10.87 6.39 7.51
CA GLN A 53 11.03 7.47 6.52
C GLN A 53 12.50 7.85 6.32
N ASP A 54 13.25 8.10 7.40
CA ASP A 54 14.67 8.45 7.33
C ASP A 54 15.51 7.29 6.77
N SER A 55 15.18 6.04 7.10
CA SER A 55 15.83 4.85 6.55
C SER A 55 15.58 4.69 5.05
N LEU A 56 14.35 4.94 4.58
CA LEU A 56 14.03 4.95 3.15
C LEU A 56 14.76 6.06 2.42
N ALA A 57 14.79 7.27 2.98
CA ALA A 57 15.53 8.40 2.41
C ALA A 57 17.02 8.08 2.29
N ALA A 58 17.63 7.51 3.33
CA ALA A 58 19.01 7.05 3.31
C ALA A 58 19.25 5.99 2.23
N GLN A 59 18.37 4.99 2.10
CA GLN A 59 18.52 3.95 1.07
C GLN A 59 18.43 4.52 -0.35
N ILE A 60 17.54 5.47 -0.59
CA ILE A 60 17.41 6.16 -1.88
C ILE A 60 18.70 6.92 -2.20
N LEU A 61 19.20 7.72 -1.26
CA LEU A 61 20.44 8.50 -1.42
C LEU A 61 21.65 7.58 -1.64
N ARG A 62 21.75 6.48 -0.90
CA ARG A 62 22.81 5.48 -1.09
C ARG A 62 22.77 4.87 -2.49
N THR A 63 21.57 4.52 -2.97
CA THR A 63 21.39 3.91 -4.28
C THR A 63 21.70 4.89 -5.40
N LYS A 64 21.28 6.15 -5.28
CA LYS A 64 21.65 7.21 -6.22
C LYS A 64 23.15 7.45 -6.22
N GLY A 65 23.80 7.49 -5.05
CA GLY A 65 25.24 7.71 -4.96
C GLY A 65 26.03 6.57 -5.61
N LEU A 66 25.57 5.32 -5.46
CA LEU A 66 26.12 4.18 -6.19
C LEU A 66 25.97 4.31 -7.71
N LEU A 67 24.82 4.79 -8.19
CA LEU A 67 24.60 5.03 -9.63
C LEU A 67 25.51 6.14 -10.14
N ASP A 68 25.62 7.25 -9.42
CA ASP A 68 26.50 8.37 -9.79
C ASP A 68 27.98 7.96 -9.78
N TYR A 69 28.39 7.10 -8.84
CA TYR A 69 29.73 6.54 -8.83
C TYR A 69 30.00 5.67 -10.07
N VAL A 70 29.05 4.80 -10.44
CA VAL A 70 29.15 3.97 -11.66
C VAL A 70 29.20 4.83 -12.93
N ASN A 71 28.51 5.99 -12.93
CA ASN A 71 28.51 6.94 -14.04
C ASN A 71 29.74 7.86 -14.08
N GLY A 72 30.67 7.74 -13.11
CA GLY A 72 31.88 8.57 -13.03
C GLY A 72 31.68 9.93 -12.35
N ASN A 73 30.49 10.21 -11.82
CA ASN A 73 30.18 11.44 -11.08
C ASN A 73 30.56 11.29 -9.60
N THR A 74 31.85 11.14 -9.32
CA THR A 74 32.34 10.79 -7.97
C THR A 74 32.02 11.82 -6.90
N ASP A 75 32.07 13.11 -7.23
CA ASP A 75 31.81 14.18 -6.25
C ASP A 75 30.35 14.18 -5.80
N GLU A 76 29.42 14.00 -6.74
CA GLU A 76 27.99 13.91 -6.45
C GLU A 76 27.67 12.61 -5.71
N ALA A 77 28.34 11.51 -6.05
CA ALA A 77 28.21 10.24 -5.35
C ALA A 77 28.62 10.35 -3.87
N ILE A 78 29.76 10.99 -3.58
CA ILE A 78 30.26 11.19 -2.21
C ILE A 78 29.25 12.03 -1.43
N LYS A 79 28.78 13.14 -1.99
CA LYS A 79 27.81 14.02 -1.35
C LYS A 79 26.52 13.27 -0.97
N GLN A 80 25.98 12.45 -1.88
CA GLN A 80 24.77 11.67 -1.63
C GLN A 80 24.99 10.58 -0.57
N LEU A 81 26.17 9.96 -0.55
CA LEU A 81 26.53 8.99 0.49
C LEU A 81 26.70 9.64 1.87
N GLU A 82 27.29 10.82 1.96
CA GLU A 82 27.39 11.59 3.20
C GLU A 82 26.03 12.03 3.74
N GLU A 83 25.14 12.47 2.86
CA GLU A 83 23.77 12.83 3.20
C GLU A 83 23.00 11.59 3.71
N SER A 84 23.14 10.44 3.02
CA SER A 84 22.60 9.16 3.49
C SER A 84 23.09 8.79 4.89
N LEU A 85 24.38 8.97 5.18
CA LEU A 85 24.95 8.66 6.49
C LEU A 85 24.41 9.57 7.59
N THR A 86 24.09 10.82 7.25
CA THR A 86 23.51 11.78 8.21
C THR A 86 22.14 11.31 8.71
N HIS A 87 21.28 10.83 7.81
CA HIS A 87 19.99 10.23 8.18
C HIS A 87 20.16 8.99 9.07
N LEU A 88 21.11 8.10 8.76
CA LEU A 88 21.34 6.90 9.56
C LEU A 88 21.96 7.19 10.94
N ARG A 89 22.89 8.16 11.01
CA ARG A 89 23.56 8.56 12.25
C ARG A 89 22.60 9.12 13.29
N LYS A 90 21.55 9.83 12.85
CA LYS A 90 20.48 10.34 13.72
C LYS A 90 19.88 9.25 14.61
N TRP A 91 19.79 8.02 14.10
CA TRP A 91 19.16 6.89 14.79
C TRP A 91 20.15 5.85 15.34
N ARG A 92 21.47 6.10 15.21
CA ARG A 92 22.51 5.19 15.70
C ARG A 92 22.47 5.01 17.23
N ASN A 93 22.09 6.05 17.96
CA ASN A 93 22.06 6.02 19.43
C ASN A 93 20.76 5.45 20.01
N THR A 94 19.70 5.31 19.20
CA THR A 94 18.39 4.83 19.63
C THR A 94 18.22 3.31 19.49
N GLN A 95 19.08 2.63 18.73
CA GLN A 95 18.98 1.18 18.51
C GLN A 95 19.97 0.33 19.33
N GLY A 96 20.78 0.96 20.20
CA GLY A 96 21.85 0.28 20.95
C GLY A 96 23.03 -0.14 20.04
N PRO A 97 24.22 -0.40 20.61
CA PRO A 97 25.34 -0.90 19.83
C PRO A 97 24.98 -2.27 19.23
N ILE A 98 25.14 -2.39 17.90
CA ILE A 98 25.06 -3.64 17.14
C ILE A 98 26.27 -4.51 17.51
#